data_AF-A0A368RVL8-F1
#
_entry.id   AF-A0A368RVL8-F1
#
_cell.length_a   1.000
_cell.length_b   1.000
_cell.length_c   1.000
_cell.angle_alpha   90.00
_cell.angle_beta   90.00
_cell.angle_gamma   90.00
#
_symmetry.space_group_name_H-M   'P 1'
#
loop_
_entity.id
_entity.type
_entity.pdbx_description
1 polymer ?
#
loop_
_entity_poly.entity_id
_entity_poly.type
_entity_poly.pdbx_seq_one_letter_code
_entity_poly.pdbx_strand_id
1 'polypeptide(L)'
;MVSKTLSEIRPGKELWNIKARVTRLWNATLLSSGEQLSLDMILIDQEGTMMHGVINKAYMDKFKPLIEEGNVYTIANVRITPAAQKYRPVVNDRIVNFLPTTTLKTVKDTEDIPKYSFNFMSTDMLSARINVDMYLSDVIGVAAHIGPIEETRTNFGFTKIRDIVLLMDDHEVKVRFWGDKVEEVDDETKSHVIAITSTTVRKFGRYSLSSTNATKVYVDLPIPETKDAHDSSIDNIVKEIHIEDHLKGTLQDQMQYNRRTLEELNLILFEASNHDKENNVCRFKIKLQISDPTTSASCVLFDKEAEMIINESADSMISSADHDSKEVPESIQKICGQTLIFQFRLTEYNLTSFRPDYTVSKIFFLKEKSSSRIGMESVKKVTLYY
;
A
#
# COMPACT_ATOMS: atom_id res chain seq x y z
N MET A 1 42.74 3.07 20.28
CA MET A 1 42.48 3.91 19.10
C MET A 1 41.15 4.62 19.34
N VAL A 2 41.12 5.95 19.17
CA VAL A 2 39.88 6.73 19.33
C VAL A 2 39.00 6.48 18.10
N SER A 3 37.74 6.10 18.32
CA SER A 3 36.78 5.92 17.24
C SER A 3 36.12 7.26 16.92
N LYS A 4 35.83 7.48 15.63
CA LYS A 4 35.12 8.65 15.11
C LYS A 4 33.66 8.30 14.82
N THR A 5 32.79 9.31 14.89
CA THR A 5 31.38 9.16 14.49
C THR A 5 31.28 9.14 12.96
N LEU A 6 30.21 8.56 12.44
CA LEU A 6 29.95 8.48 11.00
C LEU A 6 29.71 9.86 10.37
N SER A 7 29.31 10.86 11.17
CA SER A 7 29.19 12.25 10.73
C SER A 7 30.55 12.92 10.51
N GLU A 8 31.54 12.62 11.36
CA GLU A 8 32.91 13.20 11.33
C GLU A 8 33.78 12.72 10.16
N ILE A 9 33.59 11.46 9.71
CA ILE A 9 34.48 10.84 8.71
C ILE A 9 34.24 11.37 7.30
N ARG A 10 35.33 11.56 6.54
CA ARG A 10 35.30 12.22 5.23
C ARG A 10 35.90 11.35 4.13
N PRO A 11 35.42 11.47 2.87
CA PRO A 11 36.04 10.80 1.74
C PRO A 11 37.51 11.15 1.56
N GLY A 12 38.34 10.17 1.22
CA GLY A 12 39.76 10.42 0.98
C GLY A 12 40.65 9.18 1.09
N LYS A 13 41.96 9.42 1.12
CA LYS A 13 42.97 8.37 1.33
C LYS A 13 43.14 7.98 2.80
N GLU A 14 42.69 8.85 3.72
CA GLU A 14 42.71 8.59 5.16
C GLU A 14 41.86 7.37 5.51
N LEU A 15 42.35 6.61 6.48
CA LEU A 15 41.65 5.44 7.01
C LEU A 15 41.06 5.79 8.38
N TRP A 16 39.83 5.38 8.59
CA TRP A 16 39.07 5.73 9.78
C TRP A 16 38.83 4.51 10.66
N ASN A 17 38.65 4.79 11.95
CA ASN A 17 38.18 3.82 12.93
C ASN A 17 36.83 4.31 13.45
N ILE A 18 35.82 3.44 13.46
CA ILE A 18 34.45 3.77 13.82
C ILE A 18 33.91 2.77 14.84
N LYS A 19 32.94 3.20 15.65
CA LYS A 19 32.11 2.33 16.49
C LYS A 19 30.68 2.41 15.95
N ALA A 20 30.15 1.31 15.43
CA ALA A 20 28.83 1.29 14.81
C ALA A 20 28.15 -0.08 14.96
N ARG A 21 26.82 -0.08 14.95
CA ARG A 21 25.98 -1.28 14.83
C ARG A 21 25.77 -1.60 13.36
N VAL A 22 25.82 -2.88 13.02
CA VAL A 22 25.37 -3.38 11.71
C VAL A 22 23.87 -3.62 11.80
N THR A 23 23.02 -2.70 11.32
CA THR A 23 21.56 -2.80 11.47
C THR A 23 20.91 -3.68 10.39
N ARG A 24 21.52 -3.74 9.20
CA ARG A 24 21.08 -4.57 8.07
C ARG A 24 22.30 -5.14 7.37
N LEU A 25 22.25 -6.40 6.95
CA LEU A 25 23.33 -7.10 6.24
C LEU A 25 22.74 -7.95 5.10
N TRP A 26 23.24 -7.81 3.87
CA TRP A 26 22.74 -8.56 2.72
C TRP A 26 23.80 -8.83 1.66
N ASN A 27 23.58 -9.87 0.87
CA ASN A 27 24.38 -10.15 -0.31
C ASN A 27 23.89 -9.27 -1.47
N ALA A 28 24.75 -8.40 -2.01
CA ALA A 28 24.43 -7.66 -3.22
C ALA A 28 24.74 -8.55 -4.44
N THR A 29 23.71 -8.87 -5.22
CA THR A 29 23.82 -9.74 -6.39
C THR A 29 23.42 -9.00 -7.65
N LEU A 30 24.13 -9.25 -8.74
CA LEU A 30 23.77 -8.70 -10.04
C LEU A 30 22.54 -9.44 -10.56
N LEU A 31 21.41 -8.74 -10.69
CA LEU A 31 20.15 -9.33 -11.15
C LEU A 31 20.27 -10.05 -12.50
N SER A 32 21.18 -9.61 -13.37
CA SER A 32 21.32 -10.19 -14.71
C SER A 32 22.02 -11.55 -14.76
N SER A 33 22.95 -11.81 -13.85
CA SER A 33 23.77 -13.02 -13.84
C SER A 33 23.64 -13.85 -12.57
N GLY A 34 22.98 -13.31 -11.53
CA GLY A 34 23.00 -13.88 -10.18
C GLY A 34 24.36 -13.77 -9.50
N GLU A 35 25.35 -13.12 -10.11
CA GLU A 35 26.70 -13.01 -9.55
C GLU A 35 26.69 -12.16 -8.28
N GLN A 36 27.27 -12.69 -7.21
CA GLN A 36 27.49 -11.91 -5.99
C GLN A 36 28.63 -10.90 -6.17
N LEU A 37 28.31 -9.62 -5.96
CA LEU A 37 29.21 -8.48 -6.14
C LEU A 37 29.88 -8.04 -4.83
N SER A 38 29.13 -8.11 -3.73
CA SER A 38 29.58 -7.68 -2.42
C SER A 38 28.70 -8.21 -1.29
N LEU A 39 29.20 -8.05 -0.07
CA LEU A 39 28.41 -8.12 1.16
C LEU A 39 28.21 -6.68 1.64
N ASP A 40 26.96 -6.23 1.59
CA ASP A 40 26.57 -4.87 1.86
C ASP A 40 25.87 -4.79 3.21
N MET A 41 25.95 -3.62 3.84
CA MET A 41 25.38 -3.40 5.16
C MET A 41 24.97 -1.96 5.37
N ILE A 42 24.16 -1.72 6.40
CA ILE A 42 23.93 -0.38 6.94
C ILE A 42 24.53 -0.32 8.33
N LEU A 43 25.37 0.69 8.52
CA LEU A 43 26.01 1.03 9.78
C LEU A 43 25.27 2.20 10.41
N ILE A 44 25.03 2.11 11.72
CA ILE A 44 24.48 3.20 12.52
C ILE A 44 25.38 3.44 13.75
N ASP A 45 25.64 4.70 14.07
CA ASP A 45 26.43 5.08 15.24
C ASP A 45 25.55 5.64 16.37
N GLN A 46 26.20 6.07 17.46
CA GLN A 46 25.56 6.65 18.63
C GLN A 46 24.80 7.97 18.36
N GLU A 47 25.08 8.65 17.24
CA GLU A 47 24.38 9.87 16.82
C GLU A 47 23.16 9.54 15.95
N GLY A 48 22.93 8.26 15.64
CA GLY A 48 21.88 7.82 14.72
C GLY A 48 22.24 8.05 13.24
N THR A 49 23.49 8.43 12.94
CA THR A 49 23.91 8.62 11.54
C THR A 49 23.98 7.26 10.86
N MET A 50 23.20 7.07 9.81
CA MET A 50 23.27 5.86 8.98
C MET A 50 24.25 6.03 7.82
N MET A 51 25.03 4.99 7.51
CA MET A 51 25.91 4.97 6.34
C MET A 51 25.94 3.57 5.70
N HIS A 52 25.96 3.53 4.38
CA HIS A 52 26.11 2.28 3.62
C HIS A 52 27.55 1.77 3.74
N GLY A 53 27.70 0.52 4.16
CA GLY A 53 28.97 -0.19 4.21
C GLY A 53 29.05 -1.26 3.12
N VAL A 54 30.22 -1.42 2.52
CA VAL A 54 30.47 -2.38 1.42
C VAL A 54 31.72 -3.19 1.71
N ILE A 55 31.58 -4.51 1.68
CA ILE A 55 32.68 -5.47 1.60
C ILE A 55 32.68 -6.03 0.18
N ASN A 56 33.71 -5.69 -0.60
CA ASN A 56 33.86 -6.21 -1.96
C ASN A 56 33.97 -7.74 -1.97
N LYS A 57 33.47 -8.39 -3.03
CA LYS A 57 33.56 -9.84 -3.28
C LYS A 57 34.90 -10.46 -2.89
N ALA A 58 36.01 -9.81 -3.24
CA ALA A 58 37.37 -10.29 -2.99
C ALA A 58 37.69 -10.55 -1.50
N TYR A 59 36.96 -9.93 -0.56
CA TYR A 59 37.21 -10.03 0.87
C TYR A 59 36.03 -10.60 1.66
N MET A 60 34.97 -11.01 1.00
CA MET A 60 33.78 -11.49 1.68
C MET A 60 34.05 -12.74 2.53
N ASP A 61 34.79 -13.72 2.00
CA ASP A 61 35.08 -14.97 2.72
C ASP A 61 35.82 -14.72 4.05
N LYS A 62 36.60 -13.63 4.12
CA LYS A 62 37.27 -13.18 5.33
C LYS A 62 36.29 -12.60 6.36
N PHE A 63 35.36 -11.75 5.91
CA PHE A 63 34.55 -10.91 6.81
C PHE A 63 33.17 -11.49 7.14
N LYS A 64 32.58 -12.27 6.23
CA LYS A 64 31.28 -12.92 6.42
C LYS A 64 31.16 -13.71 7.73
N PRO A 65 32.16 -14.49 8.20
CA PRO A 65 32.07 -15.19 9.49
C PRO A 65 32.31 -14.28 10.71
N LEU A 66 32.73 -13.03 10.52
CA LEU A 66 33.08 -12.10 11.61
C LEU A 66 31.99 -11.05 11.87
N ILE A 67 31.03 -10.92 10.96
CA ILE A 67 30.03 -9.87 10.97
C ILE A 67 28.63 -10.48 11.02
N GLU A 68 27.84 -9.98 11.95
CA GLU A 68 26.47 -10.41 12.18
C GLU A 68 25.60 -9.17 12.32
N GLU A 69 24.40 -9.26 11.77
CA GLU A 69 23.41 -8.21 11.91
C GLU A 69 22.97 -8.05 13.38
N GLY A 70 22.67 -6.83 13.79
CA GLY A 70 22.29 -6.46 15.15
C GLY A 70 23.48 -6.15 16.07
N ASN A 71 24.67 -6.69 15.80
CA ASN A 71 25.84 -6.53 16.66
C ASN A 71 26.54 -5.16 16.50
N VAL A 72 27.19 -4.72 17.59
CA VAL A 72 28.01 -3.50 17.64
C VAL A 72 29.48 -3.85 17.46
N TYR A 73 30.18 -3.11 16.61
CA TYR A 73 31.59 -3.34 16.30
C TYR A 73 32.41 -2.08 16.45
N THR A 74 33.64 -2.25 16.91
CA THR A 74 34.73 -1.32 16.56
C THR A 74 35.33 -1.80 15.25
N ILE A 75 35.25 -0.97 14.22
CA ILE A 75 35.70 -1.26 12.86
C ILE A 75 36.87 -0.33 12.57
N ALA A 76 38.06 -0.89 12.38
CA ALA A 76 39.28 -0.12 12.16
C ALA A 76 39.80 -0.26 10.74
N ASN A 77 40.45 0.78 10.24
CA ASN A 77 41.04 0.87 8.90
C ASN A 77 40.01 0.78 7.75
N VAL A 78 38.92 1.54 7.82
CA VAL A 78 37.95 1.67 6.71
C VAL A 78 38.25 2.88 5.83
N ARG A 79 37.85 2.83 4.56
CA ARG A 79 37.99 3.94 3.61
C ARG A 79 36.63 4.53 3.27
N ILE A 80 36.55 5.86 3.24
CA ILE A 80 35.32 6.56 2.84
C ILE A 80 35.43 7.04 1.40
N THR A 81 34.37 6.79 0.62
CA THR A 81 34.25 7.27 -0.76
C THR A 81 32.92 7.99 -0.96
N PRO A 82 32.81 8.91 -1.93
CA PRO A 82 31.52 9.48 -2.31
C PRO A 82 30.56 8.40 -2.84
N ALA A 83 29.28 8.52 -2.51
CA ALA A 83 28.22 7.63 -2.94
C ALA A 83 27.64 8.11 -4.29
N ALA A 84 28.20 7.61 -5.39
CA ALA A 84 27.75 7.94 -6.76
C ALA A 84 26.74 6.91 -7.32
N GLN A 85 26.43 5.86 -6.57
CA GLN A 85 25.62 4.74 -7.06
C GLN A 85 24.12 5.03 -6.97
N LYS A 86 23.35 4.43 -7.89
CA LYS A 86 21.89 4.33 -7.79
C LYS A 86 21.52 3.32 -6.68
N TYR A 87 20.25 3.31 -6.29
CA TYR A 87 19.66 2.38 -5.33
C TYR A 87 20.29 2.47 -3.94
N ARG A 88 20.61 3.69 -3.49
CA ARG A 88 21.16 3.87 -2.15
C ARG A 88 20.11 3.57 -1.08
N PRO A 89 20.38 2.66 -0.14
CA PRO A 89 19.41 2.29 0.89
C PRO A 89 19.32 3.31 2.03
N VAL A 90 20.22 4.31 2.04
CA VAL A 90 20.28 5.36 3.05
C VAL A 90 20.51 6.70 2.36
N VAL A 91 19.90 7.76 2.88
CA VAL A 91 20.14 9.15 2.43
C VAL A 91 21.48 9.64 2.98
N ASN A 92 22.57 9.13 2.41
CA ASN A 92 23.94 9.53 2.70
C ASN A 92 24.76 9.58 1.40
N ASP A 93 25.63 10.57 1.30
CA ASP A 93 26.52 10.79 0.15
C ASP A 93 27.90 10.14 0.33
N ARG A 94 28.08 9.34 1.39
CA ARG A 94 29.32 8.62 1.72
C ARG A 94 29.06 7.12 1.87
N ILE A 95 30.08 6.33 1.52
CA ILE A 95 30.10 4.87 1.66
C ILE A 95 31.34 4.47 2.45
N VAL A 96 31.14 3.57 3.42
CA VAL A 96 32.22 2.89 4.16
C VAL A 96 32.68 1.68 3.36
N ASN A 97 33.93 1.68 2.92
CA ASN A 97 34.53 0.56 2.19
C ASN A 97 35.49 -0.21 3.10
N PHE A 98 35.27 -1.51 3.18
CA PHE A 98 36.16 -2.42 3.86
C PHE A 98 37.35 -2.75 2.98
N LEU A 99 38.53 -2.80 3.59
CA LEU A 99 39.81 -3.07 2.96
C LEU A 99 40.37 -4.42 3.46
N PRO A 100 41.39 -5.00 2.79
CA PRO A 100 42.10 -6.16 3.32
C PRO A 100 42.64 -5.95 4.75
N THR A 101 43.00 -4.72 5.08
CA THR A 101 43.56 -4.31 6.38
C THR A 101 42.49 -3.95 7.42
N THR A 102 41.21 -3.96 7.06
CA THR A 102 40.12 -3.71 8.00
C THR A 102 40.07 -4.80 9.05
N THR A 103 39.85 -4.38 10.31
CA THR A 103 39.71 -5.28 11.45
C THR A 103 38.38 -5.00 12.16
N LEU A 104 37.73 -6.07 12.61
CA LEU A 104 36.46 -6.04 13.32
C LEU A 104 36.67 -6.56 14.73
N LYS A 105 36.15 -5.82 15.71
CA LYS A 105 36.05 -6.29 17.09
C LYS A 105 34.62 -6.10 17.56
N THR A 106 33.93 -7.20 17.85
CA THR A 106 32.60 -7.15 18.49
C THR A 106 32.72 -6.47 19.85
N VAL A 107 31.81 -5.56 20.12
CA VAL A 107 31.72 -4.80 21.37
C VAL A 107 30.39 -5.18 22.03
N LYS A 108 30.40 -5.24 23.37
CA LYS A 108 29.17 -5.41 24.12
C LYS A 108 28.24 -4.23 23.84
N ASP A 109 27.00 -4.53 23.49
CA ASP A 109 25.97 -3.52 23.27
C ASP A 109 25.68 -2.79 24.59
N THR A 110 25.89 -1.47 24.59
CA THR A 110 25.62 -0.58 25.72
C THR A 110 24.28 0.14 25.58
N GLU A 111 23.50 -0.20 24.55
CA GLU A 111 22.20 0.41 24.19
C GLU A 111 22.28 1.93 23.92
N ASP A 112 23.48 2.46 23.75
CA ASP A 112 23.79 3.84 23.34
C ASP A 112 23.60 4.06 21.83
N ILE A 113 23.63 2.99 21.04
CA ILE A 113 23.46 3.03 19.58
C ILE A 113 22.05 2.51 19.26
N PRO A 114 21.23 3.27 18.50
CA PRO A 114 19.88 2.83 18.12
C PRO A 114 19.90 1.44 17.46
N LYS A 115 18.90 0.62 17.80
CA LYS A 115 18.75 -0.73 17.22
C LYS A 115 18.25 -0.66 15.77
N TYR A 116 17.30 0.25 15.53
CA TYR A 116 16.67 0.48 14.24
C TYR A 116 16.70 1.97 13.90
N SER A 117 16.71 2.28 12.61
CA SER A 117 16.50 3.61 12.08
C SER A 117 15.93 3.48 10.68
N PHE A 118 14.84 4.20 10.43
CA PHE A 118 14.11 4.17 9.17
C PHE A 118 13.90 5.59 8.66
N ASN A 119 13.73 5.72 7.35
CA ASN A 119 13.25 6.95 6.74
C ASN A 119 11.95 6.66 6.00
N PHE A 120 10.87 6.44 6.77
CA PHE A 120 9.58 6.05 6.23
C PHE A 120 9.00 7.13 5.33
N MET A 121 8.52 6.70 4.16
CA MET A 121 7.89 7.54 3.16
C MET A 121 6.37 7.42 3.27
N SER A 122 5.67 8.54 3.37
CA SER A 122 4.22 8.58 3.19
C SER A 122 3.85 8.35 1.73
N THR A 123 2.59 7.98 1.51
CA THR A 123 1.99 7.74 0.19
C THR A 123 2.14 8.95 -0.74
N ASP A 124 1.94 10.16 -0.23
CA ASP A 124 2.14 11.41 -0.97
C ASP A 124 3.58 11.57 -1.47
N MET A 125 4.55 11.23 -0.61
CA MET A 125 5.97 11.38 -0.90
C MET A 125 6.49 10.29 -1.85
N LEU A 126 5.83 9.13 -1.92
CA LEU A 126 6.19 8.05 -2.87
C LEU A 126 6.00 8.48 -4.33
N SER A 127 5.07 9.40 -4.62
CA SER A 127 4.83 9.91 -5.97
C SER A 127 6.09 10.55 -6.59
N ALA A 128 6.88 11.28 -5.79
CA ALA A 128 8.14 11.90 -6.20
C ALA A 128 9.28 10.89 -6.43
N ARG A 129 9.10 9.63 -6.02
CA ARG A 129 10.08 8.55 -6.18
C ARG A 129 9.79 7.66 -7.38
N ILE A 130 8.68 7.87 -8.09
CA ILE A 130 8.28 7.02 -9.22
C ILE A 130 9.37 7.01 -10.29
N ASN A 131 9.95 5.83 -10.53
CA ASN A 131 11.05 5.60 -11.48
C ASN A 131 12.31 6.44 -11.19
N VAL A 132 12.46 6.96 -9.96
CA VAL A 132 13.64 7.69 -9.49
C VAL A 132 14.50 6.77 -8.64
N ASP A 133 15.49 6.16 -9.29
CA ASP A 133 16.30 5.09 -8.70
C ASP A 133 17.49 5.59 -7.86
N MET A 134 17.50 6.84 -7.40
CA MET A 134 18.64 7.40 -6.65
C MET A 134 18.72 6.87 -5.22
N TYR A 135 17.57 6.82 -4.54
CA TYR A 135 17.42 6.35 -3.17
C TYR A 135 16.28 5.35 -3.11
N LEU A 136 16.45 4.32 -2.28
CA LEU A 136 15.40 3.37 -1.96
C LEU A 136 14.48 3.97 -0.88
N SER A 137 13.25 3.47 -0.84
CA SER A 137 12.19 3.96 0.04
C SER A 137 11.87 2.92 1.12
N ASP A 138 11.83 3.37 2.36
CA ASP A 138 11.29 2.60 3.48
C ASP A 138 9.81 2.96 3.64
N VAL A 139 8.96 1.98 3.93
CA VAL A 139 7.52 2.18 4.15
C VAL A 139 7.05 1.36 5.34
N ILE A 140 5.95 1.79 5.96
CA ILE A 140 5.32 1.10 7.09
C ILE A 140 3.81 1.15 6.92
N GLY A 141 3.13 0.06 7.27
CA GLY A 141 1.67 -0.03 7.19
C GLY A 141 1.14 -1.39 7.63
N VAL A 142 -0.18 -1.57 7.58
CA VAL A 142 -0.82 -2.84 7.93
C VAL A 142 -0.88 -3.76 6.70
N ALA A 143 -0.40 -4.99 6.83
CA ALA A 143 -0.44 -5.98 5.76
C ALA A 143 -1.89 -6.49 5.54
N ALA A 144 -2.62 -5.89 4.60
CA ALA A 144 -4.03 -6.22 4.36
C ALA A 144 -4.22 -7.53 3.58
N HIS A 145 -3.34 -7.79 2.61
CA HIS A 145 -3.41 -8.97 1.78
C HIS A 145 -2.02 -9.51 1.46
N ILE A 146 -1.87 -10.82 1.59
CA ILE A 146 -0.66 -11.55 1.21
C ILE A 146 -1.04 -12.47 0.05
N GLY A 147 -0.50 -12.23 -1.13
CA GLY A 147 -0.74 -13.08 -2.30
C GLY A 147 0.06 -14.39 -2.25
N PRO A 148 -0.27 -15.36 -3.12
CA PRO A 148 0.51 -16.58 -3.25
C PRO A 148 1.91 -16.29 -3.80
N ILE A 149 2.83 -17.22 -3.56
CA ILE A 149 4.13 -17.23 -4.26
C ILE A 149 3.88 -17.78 -5.66
N GLU A 150 4.27 -17.00 -6.66
CA GLU A 150 4.17 -17.36 -8.07
C GLU A 150 5.55 -17.38 -8.72
N GLU A 151 5.67 -17.98 -9.90
CA GLU A 151 6.88 -17.90 -10.71
C GLU A 151 6.62 -17.03 -11.94
N THR A 152 7.62 -16.20 -12.30
CA THR A 152 7.57 -15.34 -13.47
C THR A 152 8.84 -15.45 -14.29
N ARG A 153 8.73 -15.22 -15.60
CA ARG A 153 9.87 -15.19 -16.51
C ARG A 153 10.41 -13.78 -16.64
N THR A 154 11.68 -13.61 -16.35
CA THR A 154 12.46 -12.40 -16.58
C THR A 154 13.37 -12.58 -17.79
N ASN A 155 14.06 -11.50 -18.18
CA ASN A 155 15.13 -11.56 -19.19
C ASN A 155 16.30 -12.46 -18.78
N PHE A 156 16.38 -12.85 -17.50
CA PHE A 156 17.49 -13.59 -16.90
C PHE A 156 17.08 -14.99 -16.42
N GLY A 157 15.87 -15.44 -16.77
CA GLY A 157 15.33 -16.74 -16.37
C GLY A 157 14.08 -16.61 -15.50
N PHE A 158 13.68 -17.73 -14.91
CA PHE A 158 12.53 -17.79 -14.00
C PHE A 158 12.92 -17.32 -12.60
N THR A 159 12.01 -16.63 -11.93
CA THR A 159 12.18 -16.20 -10.54
C THR A 159 10.84 -16.22 -9.82
N LYS A 160 10.87 -16.36 -8.50
CA LYS A 160 9.69 -16.27 -7.66
C LYS A 160 9.27 -14.81 -7.47
N ILE A 161 7.96 -14.58 -7.42
CA ILE A 161 7.37 -13.30 -7.01
C ILE A 161 6.28 -13.52 -5.98
N ARG A 162 6.03 -12.51 -5.14
CA ARG A 162 4.90 -12.47 -4.23
C ARG A 162 4.40 -11.04 -4.12
N ASP A 163 3.15 -10.83 -4.49
CA ASP A 163 2.50 -9.52 -4.42
C ASP A 163 1.70 -9.41 -3.12
N ILE A 164 1.89 -8.34 -2.36
CA ILE A 164 1.12 -8.02 -1.16
C ILE A 164 0.46 -6.64 -1.27
N VAL A 165 -0.52 -6.39 -0.42
CA VAL A 165 -1.15 -5.07 -0.24
C VAL A 165 -0.88 -4.57 1.16
N LEU A 166 -0.26 -3.39 1.24
CA LEU A 166 0.02 -2.66 2.46
C LEU A 166 -0.96 -1.48 2.57
N LEU A 167 -1.64 -1.35 3.70
CA LEU A 167 -2.45 -0.16 4.01
C LEU A 167 -1.56 0.88 4.67
N MET A 168 -1.43 2.04 4.01
CA MET A 168 -0.63 3.18 4.44
C MET A 168 -1.43 4.45 4.21
N ASP A 169 -1.52 5.36 5.19
CA ASP A 169 -2.19 6.67 5.04
C ASP A 169 -3.57 6.57 4.33
N ASP A 170 -4.42 5.62 4.71
CA ASP A 170 -5.74 5.36 4.09
C ASP A 170 -5.70 4.81 2.64
N HIS A 171 -4.52 4.48 2.11
CA HIS A 171 -4.34 3.97 0.75
C HIS A 171 -3.79 2.55 0.72
N GLU A 172 -4.26 1.78 -0.25
CA GLU A 172 -3.69 0.48 -0.60
C GLU A 172 -2.47 0.65 -1.51
N VAL A 173 -1.30 0.27 -0.99
CA VAL A 173 -0.04 0.25 -1.72
C VAL A 173 0.35 -1.19 -2.02
N LYS A 174 0.44 -1.51 -3.31
CA LYS A 174 0.91 -2.82 -3.76
C LYS A 174 2.43 -2.91 -3.64
N VAL A 175 2.93 -3.99 -3.03
CA VAL A 175 4.36 -4.28 -2.92
C VAL A 175 4.66 -5.64 -3.55
N ARG A 176 5.64 -5.67 -4.46
CA ARG A 176 6.12 -6.90 -5.10
C ARG A 176 7.45 -7.34 -4.51
N PHE A 177 7.48 -8.53 -3.95
CA PHE A 177 8.70 -9.23 -3.56
C PHE A 177 9.21 -10.11 -4.70
N TRP A 178 10.54 -10.23 -4.78
CA TRP A 178 11.24 -10.99 -5.82
C TRP A 178 12.23 -11.98 -5.21
N GLY A 179 12.41 -13.13 -5.86
CA GLY A 179 13.47 -14.08 -5.55
C GLY A 179 13.35 -14.65 -4.13
N ASP A 180 14.41 -14.51 -3.35
CA ASP A 180 14.46 -14.93 -1.94
C ASP A 180 13.59 -14.07 -1.02
N LYS A 181 13.23 -12.85 -1.44
CA LYS A 181 12.43 -11.92 -0.63
C LYS A 181 10.96 -12.29 -0.52
N VAL A 182 10.48 -13.23 -1.31
CA VAL A 182 9.10 -13.73 -1.22
C VAL A 182 8.81 -14.47 0.08
N GLU A 183 9.87 -14.97 0.73
CA GLU A 183 9.80 -15.72 2.00
C GLU A 183 9.88 -14.79 3.23
N GLU A 184 10.05 -13.46 3.06
CA GLU A 184 10.09 -12.51 4.18
C GLU A 184 8.68 -12.15 4.72
N VAL A 185 7.64 -12.59 4.02
CA VAL A 185 6.24 -12.44 4.43
C VAL A 185 5.52 -13.76 4.18
N ASP A 186 4.53 -14.03 5.01
CA ASP A 186 3.66 -15.21 4.94
C ASP A 186 2.23 -14.85 5.35
N ASP A 187 1.35 -15.84 5.42
CA ASP A 187 -0.05 -15.59 5.76
C ASP A 187 -0.24 -15.16 7.23
N GLU A 188 0.71 -15.49 8.12
CA GLU A 188 0.72 -15.05 9.52
C GLU A 188 1.03 -13.55 9.63
N THR A 189 1.78 -13.01 8.67
CA THR A 189 2.09 -11.58 8.54
C THR A 189 0.84 -10.73 8.29
N LYS A 190 -0.27 -11.34 7.83
CA LYS A 190 -1.52 -10.63 7.54
C LYS A 190 -2.06 -9.94 8.80
N SER A 191 -2.61 -8.73 8.63
CA SER A 191 -3.15 -7.87 9.69
C SER A 191 -2.13 -7.35 10.70
N HIS A 192 -0.85 -7.67 10.55
CA HIS A 192 0.22 -7.13 11.37
C HIS A 192 0.75 -5.83 10.74
N VAL A 193 1.37 -4.98 11.56
CA VAL A 193 2.07 -3.81 11.05
C VAL A 193 3.44 -4.26 10.58
N ILE A 194 3.76 -3.95 9.32
CA ILE A 194 5.06 -4.28 8.74
C ILE A 194 5.80 -3.04 8.27
N ALA A 195 7.08 -2.99 8.61
CA ALA A 195 8.04 -2.05 8.05
C ALA A 195 8.82 -2.74 6.93
N ILE A 196 8.72 -2.23 5.70
CA ILE A 196 9.41 -2.75 4.52
C ILE A 196 10.46 -1.74 4.10
N THR A 197 11.72 -2.15 4.10
CA THR A 197 12.83 -1.25 3.78
C THR A 197 13.37 -1.41 2.36
N SER A 198 14.09 -0.39 1.89
CA SER A 198 14.90 -0.46 0.67
C SER A 198 14.12 -0.85 -0.60
N THR A 199 12.91 -0.32 -0.78
CA THR A 199 12.08 -0.60 -1.96
C THR A 199 12.32 0.42 -3.08
N THR A 200 12.06 0.01 -4.33
CA THR A 200 11.95 0.94 -5.47
C THR A 200 10.48 1.26 -5.74
N VAL A 201 10.20 2.46 -6.25
CA VAL A 201 8.85 2.87 -6.66
C VAL A 201 8.75 2.82 -8.18
N ARG A 202 7.87 1.97 -8.71
CA ARG A 202 7.65 1.79 -10.15
C ARG A 202 6.22 2.12 -10.50
N LYS A 203 5.96 2.53 -11.75
CA LYS A 203 4.61 2.78 -12.25
C LYS A 203 4.39 2.08 -13.58
N PHE A 204 3.49 1.09 -13.58
CA PHE A 204 2.97 0.40 -14.75
C PHE A 204 1.45 0.33 -14.61
N GLY A 205 0.77 1.42 -14.92
CA GLY A 205 -0.62 1.66 -14.52
C GLY A 205 -0.67 2.42 -13.18
N ARG A 206 -1.07 1.74 -12.09
CA ARG A 206 -0.89 2.26 -10.72
C ARG A 206 0.58 2.14 -10.30
N TYR A 207 1.01 2.98 -9.37
CA TYR A 207 2.36 2.82 -8.82
C TYR A 207 2.38 1.63 -7.84
N SER A 208 3.53 1.00 -7.73
CA SER A 208 3.77 -0.12 -6.82
C SER A 208 5.21 -0.07 -6.31
N LEU A 209 5.42 -0.62 -5.13
CA LEU A 209 6.74 -0.82 -4.57
C LEU A 209 7.29 -2.17 -5.04
N SER A 210 8.61 -2.25 -5.19
CA SER A 210 9.30 -3.47 -5.59
C SER A 210 10.53 -3.67 -4.72
N SER A 211 10.69 -4.88 -4.18
CA SER A 211 11.84 -5.25 -3.36
C SER A 211 13.15 -5.19 -4.13
N THR A 212 14.25 -5.08 -3.40
CA THR A 212 15.63 -5.15 -3.88
C THR A 212 16.43 -6.16 -3.03
N ASN A 213 17.71 -6.39 -3.34
CA ASN A 213 18.56 -7.23 -2.47
C ASN A 213 18.68 -6.67 -1.04
N ALA A 214 18.57 -5.35 -0.88
CA ALA A 214 18.66 -4.65 0.40
C ALA A 214 17.33 -4.61 1.15
N THR A 215 16.24 -5.12 0.57
CA THR A 215 14.93 -5.15 1.22
C THR A 215 14.94 -6.09 2.40
N LYS A 216 14.32 -5.63 3.47
CA LYS A 216 14.06 -6.39 4.68
C LYS A 216 12.69 -6.01 5.23
N VAL A 217 11.96 -7.00 5.72
CA VAL A 217 10.68 -6.84 6.38
C VAL A 217 10.86 -7.00 7.88
N TYR A 218 10.20 -6.14 8.64
CA TYR A 218 10.08 -6.27 10.08
C TYR A 218 8.60 -6.27 10.46
N VAL A 219 8.19 -7.19 11.31
CA VAL A 219 6.80 -7.35 11.76
C VAL A 219 6.70 -6.85 13.20
N ASP A 220 5.70 -6.02 13.48
CA ASP A 220 5.35 -5.49 14.81
C ASP A 220 6.56 -5.00 15.61
N LEU A 221 7.38 -4.15 14.98
CA LEU A 221 8.52 -3.55 15.65
C LEU A 221 8.06 -2.73 16.87
N PRO A 222 8.81 -2.78 17.99
CA PRO A 222 8.52 -1.97 19.17
C PRO A 222 9.00 -0.53 18.98
N ILE A 223 8.45 0.16 17.98
CA ILE A 223 8.75 1.56 17.64
C ILE A 223 7.44 2.38 17.61
N PRO A 224 7.48 3.69 17.87
CA PRO A 224 6.28 4.54 17.87
C PRO A 224 5.48 4.45 16.58
N GLU A 225 6.16 4.44 15.43
CA GLU A 225 5.55 4.43 14.10
C GLU A 225 4.70 3.17 13.86
N THR A 226 5.03 2.06 14.51
CA THR A 226 4.23 0.83 14.45
C THR A 226 2.87 1.03 15.11
N LYS A 227 2.85 1.72 16.27
CA LYS A 227 1.61 2.05 16.95
C LYS A 227 0.78 3.03 16.12
N ASP A 228 1.41 4.07 15.58
CA ASP A 228 0.74 5.08 14.77
C ASP A 228 0.09 4.47 13.51
N ALA A 229 0.80 3.56 12.83
CA ALA A 229 0.27 2.85 11.65
C ALA A 229 -0.89 1.91 12.00
N HIS A 230 -0.83 1.24 13.15
CA HIS A 230 -1.91 0.40 13.67
C HIS A 230 -3.16 1.24 14.00
N ASP A 231 -2.98 2.30 14.79
CA ASP A 231 -4.07 3.16 15.27
C ASP A 231 -4.75 3.87 14.09
N SER A 232 -3.97 4.40 13.13
CA SER A 232 -4.50 4.98 11.89
C SER A 232 -5.32 3.97 11.08
N SER A 233 -4.95 2.69 11.10
CA SER A 233 -5.71 1.65 10.38
C SER A 233 -7.02 1.30 11.09
N ILE A 234 -7.05 1.36 12.44
CA ILE A 234 -8.27 1.14 13.24
C ILE A 234 -9.24 2.32 13.14
N ASP A 235 -8.75 3.56 13.18
CA ASP A 235 -9.58 4.77 13.00
C ASP A 235 -10.19 4.86 11.60
N ASN A 236 -9.75 4.04 10.64
CA ASN A 236 -10.38 3.90 9.34
C ASN A 236 -11.39 2.75 9.25
N ILE A 237 -11.31 1.77 10.16
CA ILE A 237 -12.39 0.80 10.41
C ILE A 237 -13.49 1.46 11.26
N VAL A 238 -13.11 2.44 12.09
CA VAL A 238 -13.98 3.30 12.90
C VAL A 238 -13.69 4.77 12.58
N LYS A 239 -14.06 5.23 11.37
CA LYS A 239 -14.30 6.68 11.22
C LYS A 239 -15.55 6.98 12.05
N GLU A 240 -15.33 7.44 13.28
CA GLU A 240 -16.37 8.15 14.01
C GLU A 240 -16.83 9.29 13.09
N ILE A 241 -18.09 9.25 12.67
CA ILE A 241 -18.68 10.34 11.91
C ILE A 241 -18.58 11.56 12.82
N HIS A 242 -17.61 12.44 12.53
CA HIS A 242 -17.62 13.78 13.09
C HIS A 242 -18.88 14.43 12.53
N ILE A 243 -19.94 14.43 13.33
CA ILE A 243 -21.08 15.31 13.14
C ILE A 243 -20.46 16.70 13.19
N GLU A 244 -20.28 17.30 12.01
CA GLU A 244 -19.67 18.61 11.82
C GLU A 244 -20.23 19.59 12.86
N ASP A 245 -19.44 20.50 13.44
CA ASP A 245 -19.92 21.31 14.57
C ASP A 245 -21.15 22.17 14.22
N HIS A 246 -21.45 22.39 12.93
CA HIS A 246 -22.69 23.01 12.45
C HIS A 246 -23.95 22.14 12.58
N LEU A 247 -23.79 20.87 12.96
CA LEU A 247 -24.85 19.92 13.31
C LEU A 247 -24.97 19.76 14.85
N LYS A 248 -24.15 20.46 15.65
CA LYS A 248 -24.33 20.57 17.11
C LYS A 248 -25.14 21.83 17.44
N GLY A 249 -26.04 21.69 18.42
CA GLY A 249 -26.96 22.76 18.83
C GLY A 249 -28.37 22.57 18.29
N THR A 250 -29.29 23.46 18.68
CA THR A 250 -30.67 23.39 18.22
C THR A 250 -30.76 23.79 16.74
N LEU A 251 -31.82 23.37 16.02
CA LEU A 251 -32.07 23.73 14.61
C LEU A 251 -31.88 25.24 14.35
N GLN A 252 -32.18 26.07 15.34
CA GLN A 252 -32.09 27.52 15.29
C GLN A 252 -30.64 28.04 15.32
N ASP A 253 -29.75 27.38 16.06
CA ASP A 253 -28.32 27.70 16.12
C ASP A 253 -27.64 27.35 14.78
N GLN A 254 -28.05 26.22 14.19
CA GLN A 254 -27.56 25.75 12.89
C GLN A 254 -28.00 26.68 11.75
N MET A 255 -29.25 27.17 11.79
CA MET A 255 -29.77 28.16 10.84
C MET A 255 -29.06 29.52 10.94
N GLN A 256 -28.59 29.90 12.13
CA GLN A 256 -27.84 31.14 12.35
C GLN A 256 -26.40 31.04 11.81
N TYR A 257 -25.73 29.89 12.03
CA TYR A 257 -24.37 29.63 11.55
C TYR A 257 -24.29 29.54 10.01
N ASN A 258 -25.31 28.95 9.38
CA ASN A 258 -25.38 28.75 7.93
C ASN A 258 -25.90 29.95 7.14
N ARG A 259 -26.12 31.11 7.79
CA ARG A 259 -26.44 32.34 7.06
C ARG A 259 -25.23 32.80 6.24
N ARG A 260 -25.41 32.81 4.93
CA ARG A 260 -24.54 33.48 3.96
C ARG A 260 -25.34 34.54 3.22
N THR A 261 -24.67 35.59 2.80
CA THR A 261 -25.29 36.60 1.92
C THR A 261 -25.40 36.06 0.49
N LEU A 262 -26.32 36.62 -0.30
CA LEU A 262 -26.46 36.26 -1.72
C LEU A 262 -25.17 36.54 -2.53
N GLU A 263 -24.35 37.47 -2.07
CA GLU A 263 -23.05 37.80 -2.69
C GLU A 263 -22.00 36.70 -2.43
N GLU A 264 -21.96 36.17 -1.20
CA GLU A 264 -21.10 35.04 -0.83
C GLU A 264 -21.51 33.74 -1.54
N LEU A 265 -22.82 33.51 -1.70
CA LEU A 265 -23.34 32.37 -2.47
C LEU A 265 -22.97 32.46 -3.95
N ASN A 266 -23.01 33.66 -4.52
CA ASN A 266 -22.62 33.88 -5.92
C ASN A 266 -21.11 33.73 -6.14
N LEU A 267 -20.26 34.08 -5.18
CA LEU A 267 -18.81 33.85 -5.26
C LEU A 267 -18.46 32.35 -5.27
N ILE A 268 -19.11 31.55 -4.41
CA ILE A 268 -18.93 30.10 -4.36
C ILE A 268 -19.39 29.44 -5.68
N LEU A 269 -20.53 29.89 -6.22
CA LEU A 269 -21.04 29.43 -7.51
C LEU A 269 -20.14 29.87 -8.68
N PHE A 270 -19.53 31.05 -8.59
CA PHE A 270 -18.61 31.57 -9.60
C PHE A 270 -17.30 30.78 -9.63
N GLU A 271 -16.73 30.44 -8.46
CA GLU A 271 -15.54 29.60 -8.33
C GLU A 271 -15.77 28.17 -8.83
N ALA A 272 -16.96 27.60 -8.57
CA ALA A 272 -17.36 26.28 -9.06
C ALA A 272 -17.61 26.24 -10.59
N SER A 273 -17.95 27.36 -11.21
CA SER A 273 -18.31 27.45 -12.64
C SER A 273 -17.14 27.58 -13.62
N ASN A 274 -15.91 27.79 -13.13
CA ASN A 274 -14.71 27.97 -13.96
C ASN A 274 -13.92 26.68 -14.24
N HIS A 275 -14.32 25.54 -13.66
CA HIS A 275 -13.82 24.23 -14.05
C HIS A 275 -14.91 23.48 -14.84
N ASP A 276 -14.62 23.30 -16.14
CA ASP A 276 -15.29 22.37 -17.06
C ASP A 276 -16.72 22.70 -17.52
N LYS A 277 -16.81 23.61 -18.48
CA LYS A 277 -17.88 23.59 -19.49
C LYS A 277 -17.41 22.84 -20.73
N GLU A 278 -17.69 21.54 -20.79
CA GLU A 278 -17.99 20.84 -22.04
C GLU A 278 -18.70 19.49 -21.73
N ASN A 279 -20.01 19.45 -21.96
CA ASN A 279 -20.92 18.30 -21.91
C ASN A 279 -21.00 17.47 -20.61
N ASN A 280 -21.73 17.97 -19.62
CA ASN A 280 -22.24 17.14 -18.52
C ASN A 280 -23.36 16.21 -19.04
N VAL A 281 -23.13 14.91 -18.96
CA VAL A 281 -24.11 13.85 -19.26
C VAL A 281 -24.42 13.13 -17.95
N CYS A 282 -25.69 13.08 -17.53
CA CYS A 282 -26.06 12.35 -16.32
C CYS A 282 -26.02 10.84 -16.59
N ARG A 283 -25.56 10.07 -15.60
CA ARG A 283 -25.46 8.61 -15.71
C ARG A 283 -25.93 7.93 -14.43
N PHE A 284 -26.51 6.74 -14.57
CA PHE A 284 -26.89 5.95 -13.41
C PHE A 284 -25.71 5.25 -12.74
N LYS A 285 -25.67 5.29 -11.41
CA LYS A 285 -24.89 4.40 -10.53
C LYS A 285 -25.78 3.97 -9.37
N ILE A 286 -26.38 2.80 -9.48
CA ILE A 286 -27.36 2.31 -8.52
C ILE A 286 -26.78 1.13 -7.75
N LYS A 287 -26.69 1.25 -6.43
CA LYS A 287 -26.30 0.14 -5.57
C LYS A 287 -27.54 -0.64 -5.15
N LEU A 288 -27.58 -1.92 -5.48
CA LEU A 288 -28.64 -2.84 -5.11
C LEU A 288 -28.14 -3.81 -4.05
N GLN A 289 -29.05 -4.20 -3.16
CA GLN A 289 -28.89 -5.39 -2.33
C GLN A 289 -29.75 -6.49 -2.95
N ILE A 290 -29.10 -7.58 -3.34
CA ILE A 290 -29.75 -8.75 -3.94
C ILE A 290 -29.61 -9.93 -3.00
N SER A 291 -30.57 -10.83 -3.04
CA SER A 291 -30.55 -12.06 -2.24
C SER A 291 -31.05 -13.23 -3.07
N ASP A 292 -30.41 -14.37 -2.90
CA ASP A 292 -30.91 -15.66 -3.35
C ASP A 292 -31.23 -16.54 -2.12
N PRO A 293 -31.68 -17.79 -2.28
CA PRO A 293 -31.96 -18.67 -1.15
C PRO A 293 -30.74 -19.02 -0.27
N THR A 294 -29.52 -18.69 -0.69
CA THR A 294 -28.27 -19.06 0.00
C THR A 294 -27.64 -17.88 0.73
N THR A 295 -27.62 -16.69 0.12
CA THR A 295 -26.95 -15.51 0.68
C THR A 295 -27.48 -14.21 0.09
N SER A 296 -27.07 -13.09 0.71
CA SER A 296 -27.27 -11.75 0.20
C SER A 296 -25.94 -11.15 -0.27
N ALA A 297 -25.99 -10.37 -1.34
CA ALA A 297 -24.84 -9.71 -1.94
C ALA A 297 -25.21 -8.28 -2.36
N SER A 298 -24.21 -7.42 -2.50
CA SER A 298 -24.39 -6.10 -3.10
C SER A 298 -23.99 -6.11 -4.57
N CYS A 299 -24.68 -5.35 -5.40
CA CYS A 299 -24.23 -5.15 -6.77
C CYS A 299 -24.47 -3.72 -7.23
N VAL A 300 -23.74 -3.30 -8.26
CA VAL A 300 -23.87 -1.96 -8.85
C VAL A 300 -24.36 -2.09 -10.28
N LEU A 301 -25.43 -1.36 -10.60
CA LEU A 301 -25.93 -1.14 -11.94
C LEU A 301 -25.41 0.19 -12.47
N PHE A 302 -24.94 0.17 -13.71
CA PHE A 302 -24.55 1.37 -14.43
C PHE A 302 -25.46 1.58 -15.62
N ASP A 303 -25.76 2.86 -15.86
CA ASP A 303 -26.38 3.43 -17.07
C ASP A 303 -27.25 2.48 -17.89
N LYS A 304 -26.69 1.81 -18.91
CA LYS A 304 -27.42 0.93 -19.83
C LYS A 304 -28.27 -0.14 -19.11
N GLU A 305 -27.72 -0.84 -18.13
CA GLU A 305 -28.44 -1.89 -17.41
C GLU A 305 -29.47 -1.31 -16.43
N ALA A 306 -29.21 -0.11 -15.90
CA ALA A 306 -30.16 0.62 -15.06
C ALA A 306 -31.36 1.14 -15.89
N GLU A 307 -31.09 1.77 -17.03
CA GLU A 307 -32.12 2.23 -17.99
C GLU A 307 -33.01 1.08 -18.47
N MET A 308 -32.44 -0.10 -18.68
CA MET A 308 -33.21 -1.29 -19.10
C MET A 308 -34.23 -1.76 -18.05
N ILE A 309 -33.94 -1.63 -16.75
CA ILE A 309 -34.88 -2.02 -15.69
C ILE A 309 -35.84 -0.88 -15.36
N ILE A 310 -35.31 0.34 -15.25
CA ILE A 310 -36.07 1.54 -14.87
C ILE A 310 -37.00 1.97 -16.00
N ASN A 311 -36.63 1.66 -17.24
CA ASN A 311 -37.30 2.08 -18.47
C ASN A 311 -37.37 3.60 -18.60
N GLU A 312 -36.32 4.28 -18.14
CA GLU A 312 -36.15 5.73 -18.17
C GLU A 312 -34.65 6.07 -18.11
N SER A 313 -34.22 7.17 -18.76
CA SER A 313 -32.83 7.66 -18.71
C SER A 313 -32.55 8.51 -17.47
N ALA A 314 -31.27 8.62 -17.09
CA ALA A 314 -30.86 9.42 -15.93
C ALA A 314 -31.20 10.91 -16.12
N ASP A 315 -31.02 11.42 -17.34
CA ASP A 315 -31.36 12.80 -17.69
C ASP A 315 -32.88 13.07 -17.59
N SER A 316 -33.73 12.13 -18.02
CA SER A 316 -35.20 12.25 -17.91
C SER A 316 -35.66 12.23 -16.45
N MET A 317 -35.06 11.34 -15.65
CA MET A 317 -35.40 11.19 -14.24
C MET A 317 -35.00 12.42 -13.42
N ILE A 318 -33.84 13.02 -13.71
CA ILE A 318 -33.39 14.25 -13.03
C ILE A 318 -34.25 15.45 -13.47
N SER A 319 -34.65 15.50 -14.74
CA SER A 319 -35.48 16.60 -15.27
C SER A 319 -36.92 16.58 -14.75
N SER A 320 -37.40 15.43 -14.28
CA SER A 320 -38.76 15.23 -13.75
C SER A 320 -38.81 15.11 -12.22
N ALA A 321 -37.66 15.10 -11.55
CA ALA A 321 -37.57 14.97 -10.10
C ALA A 321 -38.02 16.26 -9.38
N ASP A 322 -38.87 16.11 -8.37
CA ASP A 322 -39.13 17.18 -7.42
C ASP A 322 -37.90 17.35 -6.52
N HIS A 323 -37.14 18.41 -6.76
CA HIS A 323 -35.83 18.66 -6.15
C HIS A 323 -35.87 18.81 -4.61
N ASP A 324 -37.06 18.96 -4.03
CA ASP A 324 -37.26 19.05 -2.57
C ASP A 324 -37.69 17.72 -1.92
N SER A 325 -37.97 16.68 -2.72
CA SER A 325 -38.33 15.36 -2.19
C SER A 325 -37.08 14.51 -1.89
N LYS A 326 -37.02 13.93 -0.68
CA LYS A 326 -35.97 12.95 -0.29
C LYS A 326 -36.36 11.51 -0.63
N GLU A 327 -37.48 11.32 -1.32
CA GLU A 327 -38.02 10.01 -1.61
C GLU A 327 -37.38 9.45 -2.89
N VAL A 328 -37.08 8.15 -2.87
CA VAL A 328 -36.54 7.44 -4.03
C VAL A 328 -37.64 7.42 -5.12
N PRO A 329 -37.35 7.80 -6.39
CA PRO A 329 -38.35 7.79 -7.45
C PRO A 329 -39.11 6.46 -7.56
N GLU A 330 -40.42 6.51 -7.81
CA GLU A 330 -41.27 5.30 -7.91
C GLU A 330 -40.75 4.29 -8.94
N SER A 331 -40.12 4.77 -10.02
CA SER A 331 -39.49 3.93 -11.05
C SER A 331 -38.32 3.09 -10.52
N ILE A 332 -37.56 3.60 -9.54
CA ILE A 332 -36.50 2.86 -8.85
C ILE A 332 -37.10 1.95 -7.76
N GLN A 333 -38.15 2.39 -7.07
CA GLN A 333 -38.82 1.56 -6.05
C GLN A 333 -39.42 0.28 -6.66
N LYS A 334 -39.92 0.34 -7.90
CA LYS A 334 -40.47 -0.81 -8.65
C LYS A 334 -39.44 -1.91 -8.93
N ILE A 335 -38.14 -1.63 -8.79
CA ILE A 335 -37.07 -2.64 -8.93
C ILE A 335 -37.07 -3.58 -7.72
N CYS A 336 -37.39 -3.08 -6.54
CA CYS A 336 -37.42 -3.86 -5.30
C CYS A 336 -38.49 -4.95 -5.38
N GLY A 337 -38.11 -6.19 -5.09
CA GLY A 337 -39.01 -7.34 -5.12
C GLY A 337 -39.12 -8.06 -6.47
N GLN A 338 -38.41 -7.60 -7.51
CA GLN A 338 -38.34 -8.33 -8.77
C GLN A 338 -37.32 -9.48 -8.72
N THR A 339 -37.66 -10.60 -9.37
CA THR A 339 -36.73 -11.72 -9.57
C THR A 339 -36.10 -11.62 -10.96
N LEU A 340 -34.78 -11.39 -10.99
CA LEU A 340 -34.00 -11.17 -12.21
C LEU A 340 -32.80 -12.12 -12.25
N ILE A 341 -32.27 -12.36 -13.44
CA ILE A 341 -30.99 -13.06 -13.62
C ILE A 341 -29.91 -12.01 -13.94
N PHE A 342 -28.88 -11.94 -13.09
CA PHE A 342 -27.76 -11.04 -13.25
C PHE A 342 -26.55 -11.78 -13.83
N GLN A 343 -25.94 -11.22 -14.88
CA GLN A 343 -24.61 -11.61 -15.32
C GLN A 343 -23.60 -10.63 -14.74
N PHE A 344 -22.75 -11.09 -13.83
CA PHE A 344 -21.71 -10.24 -13.25
C PHE A 344 -20.44 -10.21 -14.11
N ARG A 345 -19.81 -9.03 -14.18
CA ARG A 345 -18.42 -8.91 -14.61
C ARG A 345 -17.55 -9.10 -13.38
N LEU A 346 -16.90 -10.24 -13.30
CA LEU A 346 -15.91 -10.47 -12.27
C LEU A 346 -14.61 -9.79 -12.67
N THR A 347 -14.11 -8.96 -11.78
CA THR A 347 -12.77 -8.39 -11.86
C THR A 347 -11.87 -9.13 -10.87
N GLU A 348 -10.56 -9.00 -11.05
CA GLU A 348 -9.58 -9.57 -10.12
C GLU A 348 -9.86 -9.13 -8.66
N TYR A 349 -10.32 -7.88 -8.48
CA TYR A 349 -10.81 -7.32 -7.23
C TYR A 349 -11.97 -8.13 -6.60
N ASN A 350 -12.91 -8.63 -7.39
CA ASN A 350 -14.02 -9.46 -6.90
C ASN A 350 -13.57 -10.86 -6.45
N LEU A 351 -12.43 -11.35 -6.95
CA LEU A 351 -11.90 -12.67 -6.64
C LEU A 351 -10.93 -12.64 -5.44
N THR A 352 -10.29 -11.50 -5.18
CA THR A 352 -9.26 -11.36 -4.13
C THR A 352 -9.74 -10.65 -2.87
N SER A 353 -10.79 -9.82 -2.96
CA SER A 353 -11.15 -8.89 -1.86
C SER A 353 -12.25 -9.40 -0.93
N PHE A 354 -12.81 -10.61 -1.15
CA PHE A 354 -13.91 -11.22 -0.37
C PHE A 354 -15.14 -10.32 -0.12
N ARG A 355 -15.27 -9.19 -0.84
CA ARG A 355 -16.43 -8.30 -0.78
C ARG A 355 -17.37 -8.61 -1.93
N PRO A 356 -18.64 -8.94 -1.67
CA PRO A 356 -19.61 -9.23 -2.71
C PRO A 356 -20.18 -7.91 -3.27
N ASP A 357 -19.32 -7.05 -3.80
CA ASP A 357 -19.69 -5.82 -4.52
C ASP A 357 -19.50 -6.07 -6.03
N TYR A 358 -20.49 -6.70 -6.65
CA TYR A 358 -20.38 -7.14 -8.04
C TYR A 358 -20.86 -6.06 -9.01
N THR A 359 -20.13 -5.85 -10.11
CA THR A 359 -20.64 -5.01 -11.21
C THR A 359 -21.49 -5.86 -12.14
N VAL A 360 -22.74 -5.45 -12.35
CA VAL A 360 -23.62 -6.12 -13.30
C VAL A 360 -23.21 -5.75 -14.72
N SER A 361 -23.08 -6.77 -15.56
CA SER A 361 -22.71 -6.62 -16.97
C SER A 361 -23.88 -6.81 -17.92
N LYS A 362 -24.87 -7.62 -17.54
CA LYS A 362 -26.16 -7.81 -18.24
C LYS A 362 -27.23 -8.29 -17.26
N ILE A 363 -28.48 -8.06 -17.64
CA ILE A 363 -29.68 -8.45 -16.89
C ILE A 363 -30.62 -9.20 -17.82
N PHE A 364 -31.21 -10.29 -17.32
CA PHE A 364 -32.24 -11.05 -18.03
C PHE A 364 -33.51 -11.17 -17.18
N PHE A 365 -34.65 -11.00 -17.83
CA PHE A 365 -35.97 -11.17 -17.22
C PHE A 365 -36.42 -12.63 -17.35
N LEU A 366 -36.87 -13.21 -16.24
CA LEU A 366 -37.50 -14.53 -16.24
C LEU A 366 -38.86 -14.42 -16.96
N LYS A 367 -38.95 -14.98 -18.18
CA LYS A 367 -40.23 -15.08 -18.89
C LYS A 367 -41.12 -16.10 -18.18
N GLU A 368 -42.37 -15.71 -17.88
CA GLU A 368 -43.34 -16.67 -17.34
C GLU A 368 -43.66 -17.76 -18.38
N LYS A 369 -43.30 -18.99 -17.99
CA LYS A 369 -43.67 -20.33 -18.52
C LYS A 369 -43.10 -20.75 -19.88
N SER A 370 -42.10 -21.63 -19.82
CA SER A 370 -42.32 -23.07 -20.06
C SER A 370 -41.12 -23.89 -19.57
N SER A 371 -41.42 -24.79 -18.65
CA SER A 371 -40.58 -25.88 -18.16
C SER A 371 -39.95 -26.72 -19.28
N SER A 372 -38.62 -26.69 -19.39
CA SER A 372 -37.80 -27.88 -19.67
C SER A 372 -36.29 -27.61 -19.57
N ARG A 373 -35.68 -28.24 -18.55
CA ARG A 373 -34.29 -28.73 -18.46
C ARG A 373 -33.14 -27.72 -18.64
N ILE A 374 -32.61 -27.27 -17.51
CA ILE A 374 -31.21 -27.58 -17.15
C ILE A 374 -31.25 -27.99 -15.67
N GLY A 375 -30.92 -29.25 -15.40
CA GLY A 375 -30.98 -29.82 -14.06
C GLY A 375 -29.78 -29.38 -13.22
N MET A 376 -30.02 -29.10 -11.96
CA MET A 376 -29.30 -29.77 -10.88
C MET A 376 -30.13 -29.76 -9.60
N GLU A 377 -29.94 -30.81 -8.83
CA GLU A 377 -30.85 -31.40 -7.87
C GLU A 377 -31.20 -30.53 -6.66
N SER A 378 -32.52 -30.45 -6.43
CA SER A 378 -33.21 -30.49 -5.13
C SER A 378 -32.53 -29.90 -3.88
N VAL A 379 -33.15 -28.85 -3.34
CA VAL A 379 -33.24 -28.70 -1.87
C VAL A 379 -34.70 -28.54 -1.47
N LYS A 380 -35.13 -29.49 -0.64
CA LYS A 380 -36.43 -29.63 -0.01
C LYS A 380 -36.56 -28.58 1.11
N LYS A 381 -37.66 -27.81 1.09
CA LYS A 381 -38.49 -27.36 2.23
C LYS A 381 -37.76 -27.13 3.57
N VAL A 382 -37.75 -25.91 4.12
CA VAL A 382 -37.98 -25.67 5.57
C VAL A 382 -38.60 -24.29 5.84
N THR A 383 -39.51 -24.31 6.79
CA THR A 383 -40.35 -23.29 7.43
C THR A 383 -39.59 -22.22 8.23
N LEU A 384 -40.18 -21.02 8.25
CA LEU A 384 -39.85 -19.81 9.04
C LEU A 384 -39.73 -20.05 10.56
N TYR A 385 -38.82 -19.31 11.23
CA TYR A 385 -39.07 -18.64 12.52
C TYR A 385 -38.23 -17.35 12.64
N TYR A 386 -38.78 -16.39 13.40
CA TYR A 386 -38.59 -14.93 13.48
C TYR A 386 -37.18 -14.37 13.58
#